data_AF-A0A537T811-F1
#
_entry.id   AF-A0A537T811-F1
#
_cell.length_a   1.000
_cell.length_b   1.000
_cell.length_c   1.000
_cell.angle_alpha   90.00
_cell.angle_beta   90.00
_cell.angle_gamma   90.00
#
_symmetry.space_group_name_H-M   'P 1'
#
loop_
_entity.id
_entity.type
_entity.pdbx_description
1 polymer ?
#
loop_
_entity_poly.entity_id
_entity_poly.type
_entity_poly.pdbx_seq_one_letter_code
_entity_poly.pdbx_strand_id
1 'polypeptide(L)'
;MAQLSSANAERLRHEFQRCRDMEGTLGERLQTYAAAGRDFFPAYSEAVDRLVARVRENGGGEDAPRPGETMPPFMLPDETGRLLSLQSLISQGPAVVMFYRGHWCPYC
;
A
#
# COMPACT_ATOMS: atom_id res chain seq x y z
N MET A 1 5.76 4.00 20.70
CA MET A 1 4.77 3.53 19.71
C MET A 1 3.47 3.29 20.45
N ALA A 2 2.35 3.86 20.01
CA ALA A 2 1.06 3.59 20.67
C ALA A 2 0.76 2.09 20.52
N GLN A 3 0.77 1.34 21.62
CA GLN A 3 0.38 -0.06 21.60
C GLN A 3 -1.12 -0.15 21.30
N LEU A 4 -1.46 -1.03 20.36
CA LEU A 4 -2.84 -1.30 20.02
C LEU A 4 -3.49 -2.05 21.18
N SER A 5 -4.51 -1.45 21.81
CA SER A 5 -5.30 -2.18 22.81
C SER A 5 -6.01 -3.36 22.13
N SER A 6 -6.26 -4.43 22.87
CA SER A 6 -7.00 -5.60 22.36
C SER A 6 -8.38 -5.22 21.81
N ALA A 7 -9.07 -4.28 22.47
CA ALA A 7 -10.35 -3.76 22.01
C ALA A 7 -10.24 -3.03 20.65
N ASN A 8 -9.21 -2.20 20.47
CA ASN A 8 -9.00 -1.52 19.19
C ASN A 8 -8.52 -2.49 18.10
N ALA A 9 -7.75 -3.53 18.44
CA ALA A 9 -7.37 -4.59 17.51
C ALA A 9 -8.58 -5.36 16.98
N GLU A 10 -9.53 -5.70 17.86
CA GLU A 10 -10.75 -6.40 17.46
C GLU A 10 -11.65 -5.53 16.59
N ARG A 11 -11.81 -4.26 16.96
CA ARG A 11 -12.56 -3.30 16.14
C ARG A 11 -11.94 -3.11 14.75
N LEU A 12 -10.61 -3.00 14.65
CA LEU A 12 -9.92 -2.93 13.35
C LEU A 12 -10.12 -4.20 12.51
N ARG A 13 -10.07 -5.38 13.14
CA ARG A 13 -10.33 -6.65 12.47
C ARG A 13 -11.75 -6.70 11.90
N HIS A 14 -12.73 -6.26 12.67
CA HIS A 14 -14.12 -6.16 12.22
C HIS A 14 -14.27 -5.18 11.06
N GLU A 15 -13.67 -3.99 11.15
CA GLU A 15 -13.69 -3.01 10.06
C GLU A 15 -13.00 -3.53 8.80
N PHE A 16 -11.90 -4.28 8.94
CA PHE A 16 -11.24 -4.93 7.82
C PHE A 16 -12.18 -5.92 7.13
N GLN A 17 -12.84 -6.81 7.88
CA GLN A 17 -13.78 -7.78 7.32
C GLN A 17 -14.94 -7.08 6.60
N ARG A 18 -15.52 -6.06 7.22
CA ARG A 18 -16.59 -5.24 6.62
C ARG A 18 -16.16 -4.59 5.31
N CYS A 19 -14.99 -3.93 5.29
CA CYS A 19 -14.46 -3.29 4.08
C CYS A 19 -14.04 -4.31 3.02
N ARG A 20 -13.64 -5.52 3.43
CA ARG A 20 -13.31 -6.60 2.52
C ARG A 20 -14.56 -7.11 1.79
N ASP A 21 -15.67 -7.23 2.49
CA ASP A 21 -16.90 -7.80 1.94
C ASP A 21 -17.82 -6.74 1.33
N MET A 22 -17.42 -5.46 1.37
CA MET A 22 -18.10 -4.32 0.74
C MET A 22 -18.03 -4.38 -0.79
N GLU A 23 -19.15 -4.09 -1.46
CA GLU A 23 -19.18 -3.86 -2.90
C GLU A 23 -18.41 -2.58 -3.28
N GLY A 24 -17.65 -2.65 -4.38
CA GLY A 24 -16.85 -1.53 -4.88
C GLY A 24 -15.47 -1.96 -5.35
N THR A 25 -14.75 -1.00 -5.92
CA THR A 25 -13.35 -1.17 -6.32
C THR A 25 -12.46 -1.42 -5.10
N LEU A 26 -11.30 -2.03 -5.33
CA LEU A 26 -10.28 -2.17 -4.28
C LEU A 26 -9.89 -0.81 -3.69
N GLY A 27 -9.84 0.24 -4.51
CA GLY A 27 -9.55 1.61 -4.07
C GLY A 27 -10.57 2.13 -3.06
N GLU A 28 -11.87 2.00 -3.35
CA GLU A 28 -12.95 2.40 -2.44
C GLU A 28 -12.91 1.60 -1.13
N ARG A 29 -12.69 0.30 -1.20
CA ARG A 29 -12.57 -0.58 -0.02
C ARG A 29 -11.40 -0.17 0.88
N LEU A 30 -10.24 0.12 0.28
CA LEU A 30 -9.06 0.59 1.02
C LEU A 30 -9.26 1.99 1.62
N GLN A 31 -9.94 2.89 0.91
CA GLN A 31 -10.27 4.22 1.44
C GLN A 31 -11.21 4.14 2.64
N THR A 32 -12.25 3.32 2.57
CA THR A 32 -13.17 3.09 3.69
C THR A 32 -12.43 2.52 4.90
N TYR A 33 -11.57 1.52 4.69
CA TYR A 33 -10.77 0.96 5.78
C TYR A 33 -9.81 1.99 6.40
N ALA A 34 -9.13 2.77 5.58
CA ALA A 34 -8.24 3.83 6.05
C ALA A 34 -8.99 4.93 6.83
N ALA A 35 -10.21 5.28 6.41
CA ALA A 35 -11.08 6.23 7.11
C ALA A 35 -11.48 5.70 8.49
N ALA A 36 -11.90 4.43 8.59
CA ALA A 36 -12.20 3.80 9.88
C ALA A 36 -10.97 3.80 10.81
N GLY A 37 -9.77 3.57 10.24
CA GLY A 37 -8.48 3.63 10.94
C GLY A 37 -8.24 4.93 11.72
N ARG A 38 -8.78 6.06 11.24
CA ARG A 38 -8.55 7.40 11.83
C ARG A 38 -9.13 7.53 13.24
N ASP A 39 -10.25 6.88 13.52
CA ASP A 39 -10.87 6.90 14.86
C ASP A 39 -10.01 6.18 15.91
N PHE A 40 -9.22 5.19 15.48
CA PHE A 40 -8.39 4.37 16.36
C PHE A 40 -7.03 5.00 16.62
N PHE A 41 -6.50 5.75 15.65
CA PHE A 41 -5.14 6.32 15.71
C PHE A 41 -5.07 7.75 15.16
N PRO A 42 -5.77 8.73 15.76
CA PRO A 42 -5.88 10.08 15.21
C PRO A 42 -4.51 10.74 14.98
N ALA A 43 -3.61 10.66 15.97
CA ALA A 43 -2.26 11.24 15.85
C ALA A 43 -1.39 10.56 14.77
N TYR A 44 -1.56 9.24 14.56
CA TYR A 44 -0.87 8.53 13.49
C TYR A 44 -1.44 8.93 12.12
N SER A 45 -2.76 8.99 12.00
CA SER A 45 -3.44 9.41 10.78
C SER A 45 -3.07 10.83 10.38
N GLU A 46 -3.03 11.77 11.32
CA GLU A 46 -2.55 13.14 11.05
C GLU A 46 -1.09 13.16 10.57
N ALA A 47 -0.21 12.35 11.17
CA ALA A 47 1.17 12.25 10.75
C ALA A 47 1.31 11.67 9.33
N VAL A 48 0.51 10.66 9.00
CA VAL A 48 0.42 10.09 7.65
C VAL A 48 -0.13 11.11 6.66
N ASP A 49 -1.18 11.84 7.02
CA ASP A 49 -1.79 12.87 6.15
C ASP A 49 -0.76 13.96 5.81
N ARG A 50 0.03 14.43 6.80
CA ARG A 50 1.15 15.35 6.56
C ARG A 50 2.23 14.76 5.65
N LEU A 51 2.58 13.49 5.83
CA LEU A 51 3.56 12.82 4.97
C LEU A 51 3.05 12.73 3.53
N VAL A 52 1.81 12.32 3.32
CA VAL A 52 1.19 12.19 1.99
C VAL A 52 1.09 13.54 1.31
N ALA A 53 0.68 14.59 2.02
CA ALA A 53 0.66 15.95 1.49
C ALA A 53 2.04 16.37 0.97
N ARG A 54 3.09 16.18 1.78
CA ARG A 54 4.46 16.50 1.39
C ARG A 54 4.94 15.68 0.18
N VAL A 55 4.62 14.39 0.12
CA VAL A 55 4.98 13.55 -1.04
C VAL A 55 4.34 14.08 -2.32
N ARG A 56 3.06 14.47 -2.26
CA ARG A 56 2.34 15.05 -3.41
C ARG A 56 2.93 16.39 -3.85
N GLU A 57 3.25 17.28 -2.91
CA GLU A 57 3.90 18.57 -3.19
C GLU A 57 5.25 18.40 -3.91
N ASN A 58 5.90 17.25 -3.76
CA ASN A 58 7.16 16.91 -4.44
C ASN A 58 6.95 16.05 -5.70
N GLY A 59 5.75 16.03 -6.29
CA GLY A 59 5.44 15.29 -7.53
C GLY A 59 5.29 13.77 -7.33
N GLY A 60 5.12 13.31 -6.09
CA GLY A 60 5.03 11.89 -5.79
C GLY A 60 3.83 11.22 -6.47
N GLY A 61 4.13 10.30 -7.40
CA GLY A 61 3.14 9.51 -8.13
C GLY A 61 2.64 10.15 -9.42
N GLU A 62 3.13 11.33 -9.82
CA GLU A 62 2.74 11.99 -11.07
C GLU A 62 3.14 11.16 -12.31
N ASP A 63 4.28 10.48 -12.25
CA ASP A 63 4.81 9.63 -13.33
C ASP A 63 4.41 8.15 -13.18
N ALA A 64 3.49 7.82 -12.26
CA ALA A 64 3.04 6.44 -12.09
C ALA A 64 2.17 6.01 -13.30
N PRO A 65 2.44 4.85 -13.91
CA PRO A 65 1.69 4.39 -15.07
C PRO A 65 0.22 4.13 -14.71
N ARG A 66 -0.69 4.59 -15.56
CA ARG A 66 -2.13 4.33 -15.45
C ARG A 66 -2.49 2.97 -16.07
N PRO A 67 -3.67 2.39 -15.76
CA PRO A 67 -4.12 1.17 -16.44
C PRO A 67 -4.10 1.32 -17.96
N GLY A 68 -3.42 0.39 -18.63
CA GLY A 68 -3.22 0.42 -20.09
C GLY A 68 -1.94 1.12 -20.55
N GLU A 69 -1.26 1.88 -19.69
CA GLU A 69 0.04 2.47 -20.00
C GLU A 69 1.17 1.46 -19.80
N THR A 70 2.27 1.65 -20.53
CA THR A 70 3.46 0.82 -20.41
C THR A 70 4.11 1.02 -19.05
N MET A 71 4.33 -0.07 -18.31
CA MET A 71 5.10 -0.05 -17.07
C MET A 71 6.56 0.37 -17.35
N PRO A 72 7.13 1.35 -16.61
CA PRO A 72 8.53 1.72 -16.74
C PRO A 72 9.47 0.53 -16.53
N PRO A 73 10.53 0.38 -17.35
CA PRO A 73 11.50 -0.68 -17.15
C PRO A 73 12.25 -0.48 -15.83
N PHE A 74 12.53 -1.58 -15.14
CA PHE A 74 13.40 -1.58 -13.98
C PHE A 74 14.42 -2.71 -14.06
N MET A 75 15.51 -2.55 -13.31
CA MET A 75 16.47 -3.60 -13.01
C MET A 75 16.80 -3.51 -11.52
N LEU A 76 16.45 -4.55 -10.76
CA LEU A 76 16.59 -4.59 -9.31
C LEU A 76 17.24 -5.92 -8.89
N PRO A 77 18.03 -5.95 -7.81
CA PRO A 77 18.53 -7.19 -7.26
C PRO A 77 17.40 -7.99 -6.60
N ASP A 78 17.44 -9.31 -6.75
CA ASP A 78 16.70 -10.23 -5.92
C ASP A 78 17.36 -10.41 -4.53
N GLU A 79 16.79 -11.28 -3.70
CA GLU A 79 17.29 -11.57 -2.36
C GLU A 79 18.70 -12.18 -2.32
N THR A 80 19.16 -12.73 -3.45
CA THR A 80 20.52 -13.28 -3.61
C THR A 80 21.50 -12.26 -4.17
N GLY A 81 21.03 -11.05 -4.51
CA GLY A 81 21.81 -10.00 -5.15
C GLY A 81 21.90 -10.12 -6.67
N ARG A 82 21.19 -11.07 -7.29
CA ARG A 82 21.17 -11.21 -8.75
C ARG A 82 20.24 -10.15 -9.34
N LEU A 83 20.73 -9.45 -10.36
CA LEU A 83 19.94 -8.44 -11.07
C LEU A 83 18.85 -9.11 -11.94
N LEU A 84 17.61 -8.69 -11.74
CA LEU A 84 16.45 -9.06 -12.54
C LEU A 84 15.88 -7.81 -13.21
N SER A 85 15.50 -7.94 -14.48
CA SER A 85 14.81 -6.87 -15.21
C SER A 85 13.33 -7.19 -15.40
N LEU A 86 12.50 -6.15 -15.52
CA LEU A 86 11.09 -6.33 -15.87
C LEU A 86 10.93 -7.17 -17.15
N GLN A 87 11.76 -6.91 -18.15
CA GLN A 87 11.74 -7.65 -19.43
C GLN A 87 12.03 -9.15 -19.24
N SER A 88 12.98 -9.51 -18.37
CA SER A 88 13.30 -10.91 -18.07
C SER A 88 12.20 -11.63 -17.29
N LEU A 89 11.41 -10.89 -16.51
CA LEU A 89 10.28 -11.44 -15.76
C LEU A 89 9.11 -11.70 -16.70
N ILE A 90 8.73 -10.71 -17.51
CA ILE A 90 7.56 -10.82 -18.39
C ILE A 90 7.77 -11.75 -19.59
N SER A 91 9.03 -12.01 -20.00
CA SER A 91 9.33 -13.01 -21.03
C SER A 91 8.99 -14.44 -20.62
N GLN A 92 8.87 -14.70 -19.31
CA GLN A 92 8.48 -16.00 -18.75
C GLN A 92 6.95 -16.11 -18.54
N GLY A 93 6.23 -14.99 -18.56
CA GLY A 93 4.79 -14.92 -18.34
C GLY A 93 4.36 -13.62 -17.63
N PRO A 94 3.06 -13.43 -17.36
CA PRO A 94 2.59 -12.25 -16.64
C PRO A 94 3.28 -12.08 -15.27
N ALA A 95 3.66 -10.85 -14.93
CA ALA A 95 4.28 -10.51 -13.67
C ALA A 95 3.34 -9.67 -12.80
N VAL A 96 3.35 -9.90 -11.49
CA VAL A 96 2.69 -9.06 -10.48
C VAL A 96 3.77 -8.31 -9.70
N VAL A 97 3.69 -6.98 -9.69
CA VAL A 97 4.60 -6.14 -8.92
C VAL A 97 3.89 -5.68 -7.66
N MET A 98 4.46 -5.99 -6.50
CA MET A 98 3.96 -5.58 -5.19
C MET A 98 4.97 -4.68 -4.51
N PHE A 99 4.57 -3.46 -4.16
CA PHE A 99 5.40 -2.53 -3.41
C PHE A 99 5.31 -2.82 -1.92
N TYR A 100 6.39 -3.38 -1.37
CA TYR A 100 6.52 -3.64 0.06
C TYR A 100 7.03 -2.39 0.78
N ARG A 101 6.23 -1.81 1.68
CA ARG A 101 6.60 -0.57 2.40
C ARG A 101 7.64 -0.78 3.51
N GLY A 102 8.07 -2.03 3.75
CA GLY A 102 9.14 -2.38 4.68
C GLY A 102 8.66 -3.20 5.88
N HIS A 103 9.63 -3.82 6.57
CA HIS A 103 9.43 -4.78 7.67
C HIS A 103 8.64 -4.23 8.87
N TRP A 104 8.44 -2.92 8.94
CA TRP A 104 7.71 -2.24 10.02
C TRP A 104 6.19 -2.29 9.84
N CYS A 105 5.70 -2.74 8.68
CA CYS A 105 4.27 -2.87 8.40
C CYS A 105 3.84 -4.33 8.61
N PRO A 106 3.11 -4.69 9.68
CA PRO A 106 2.75 -6.08 9.99
C PRO A 106 1.68 -6.70 9.07
N TYR A 107 1.13 -5.88 8.16
CA TYR A 107 0.14 -6.28 7.15
C TYR A 107 0.70 -6.21 5.73
N CYS A 108 1.94 -5.75 5.62
CA CYS A 108 2.79 -5.92 4.47
C CYS A 108 3.58 -7.19 4.80
#